data_AF-A0A2K3J2T2-F1
#
_entry.id   AF-A0A2K3J2T2-F1
#
_cell.length_a   1.000
_cell.length_b   1.000
_cell.length_c   1.000
_cell.angle_alpha   90.00
_cell.angle_beta   90.00
_cell.angle_gamma   90.00
#
_symmetry.space_group_name_H-M   'P 1'
#
loop_
_entity.id
_entity.type
_entity.pdbx_description
1 polymer ?
#
loop_
_entity_poly.entity_id
_entity_poly.type
_entity_poly.pdbx_seq_one_letter_code
_entity_poly.pdbx_strand_id
1 'polypeptide(L)'
;SEKSDEEKFIGTWKNTEPSYNTITFLSDGSGSSSGLLMLWEIKDGKLVITVSIAGTPHETIYDYVFSDDNQTLTLIDTYSELSYIYTKQ
;
A
#
# COMPACT_ATOMS: atom_id res chain seq x y z
N SER A 1 11.35 -9.32 18.81
CA SER A 1 11.59 -8.09 18.04
C SER A 1 10.25 -7.67 17.47
N GLU A 2 9.88 -6.40 17.56
CA GLU A 2 8.73 -5.91 16.80
C GLU A 2 9.05 -6.02 15.30
N LYS A 3 8.06 -6.40 14.48
CA LYS A 3 8.23 -6.45 13.02
C LYS A 3 8.45 -5.05 12.47
N SER A 4 9.33 -4.90 11.47
CA SER A 4 9.43 -3.62 10.76
C SER A 4 8.11 -3.29 10.06
N ASP A 5 7.85 -2.02 9.77
CA ASP A 5 6.63 -1.66 9.05
C ASP A 5 6.56 -2.31 7.66
N GLU A 6 7.71 -2.45 6.98
CA GLU A 6 7.82 -3.16 5.70
C GLU A 6 7.31 -4.61 5.83
N GLU A 7 7.70 -5.33 6.89
CA GLU A 7 7.23 -6.69 7.14
C GLU A 7 5.71 -6.77 7.40
N LYS A 8 5.11 -5.70 7.95
CA LYS A 8 3.65 -5.63 8.18
C LYS A 8 2.89 -5.49 6.86
N PHE A 9 3.42 -4.70 5.91
CA PHE A 9 2.84 -4.51 4.58
C PHE A 9 2.77 -5.80 3.76
N ILE A 10 3.74 -6.71 3.90
CA ILE A 10 3.83 -7.89 3.01
C ILE A 10 2.55 -8.73 3.04
N GLY A 11 2.01 -8.98 1.85
CA GLY A 11 0.78 -9.74 1.64
C GLY A 11 -0.19 -9.06 0.69
N THR A 12 -1.36 -9.67 0.52
CA THR A 12 -2.46 -9.12 -0.26
C THR A 12 -3.50 -8.51 0.66
N TRP A 13 -3.95 -7.31 0.30
CA TRP A 13 -4.91 -6.51 1.05
C TRP A 13 -6.08 -6.19 0.15
N LYS A 14 -7.29 -6.47 0.65
CA LYS A 14 -8.53 -6.22 -0.06
C LYS A 14 -9.15 -4.91 0.42
N ASN A 15 -9.44 -4.02 -0.52
CA ASN A 15 -10.11 -2.77 -0.21
C ASN A 15 -11.53 -3.04 0.32
N THR A 16 -11.93 -2.32 1.35
CA THR A 16 -13.25 -2.51 2.00
C THR A 16 -14.39 -1.82 1.24
N GLU A 17 -14.09 -0.89 0.33
CA GLU A 17 -15.07 -0.23 -0.52
C GLU A 17 -15.50 -1.11 -1.71
N PRO A 18 -16.68 -0.87 -2.32
CA PRO A 18 -17.29 -1.70 -3.36
C PRO A 18 -16.46 -1.87 -4.66
N SER A 19 -15.32 -1.20 -4.78
CA SER A 19 -14.42 -1.35 -5.93
C SER A 19 -13.72 -2.72 -5.96
N TYR A 20 -13.74 -3.49 -4.86
CA TYR A 20 -13.15 -4.83 -4.70
C TYR A 20 -11.67 -4.96 -5.10
N ASN A 21 -10.97 -3.84 -5.24
CA ASN A 21 -9.58 -3.83 -5.65
C ASN A 21 -8.67 -4.39 -4.56
N THR A 22 -7.67 -5.19 -4.97
CA THR A 22 -6.62 -5.66 -4.09
C THR A 22 -5.32 -4.92 -4.35
N ILE A 23 -4.52 -4.77 -3.30
CA ILE A 23 -3.13 -4.35 -3.38
C ILE A 23 -2.25 -5.44 -2.76
N THR A 24 -1.17 -5.81 -3.44
CA THR A 24 -0.22 -6.82 -2.99
C THR A 24 1.16 -6.18 -2.84
N PHE A 25 1.76 -6.34 -1.67
CA PHE A 25 3.13 -5.92 -1.37
C PHE A 25 4.02 -7.16 -1.24
N LEU A 26 5.09 -7.23 -2.02
CA LEU A 26 6.10 -8.28 -1.95
C LEU A 26 7.36 -7.77 -1.25
N SER A 27 8.08 -8.68 -0.59
CA SER A 27 9.22 -8.35 0.27
C SER A 27 10.44 -7.79 -0.47
N ASP A 28 10.46 -7.86 -1.80
CA ASP A 28 11.51 -7.30 -2.65
C ASP A 28 11.24 -5.85 -3.09
N GLY A 29 10.18 -5.22 -2.56
CA GLY A 29 9.78 -3.86 -2.93
C GLY A 29 8.92 -3.80 -4.20
N SER A 30 8.59 -4.94 -4.81
CA SER A 30 7.61 -5.00 -5.90
C SER A 30 6.19 -5.23 -5.37
N GLY A 31 5.19 -4.93 -6.19
CA GLY A 31 3.80 -5.14 -5.84
C GLY A 31 2.85 -5.01 -7.01
N SER A 32 1.56 -5.15 -6.74
CA SER A 32 0.53 -4.80 -7.71
C SER A 32 -0.67 -4.15 -7.05
N SER A 33 -1.34 -3.25 -7.76
CA SER A 33 -2.58 -2.61 -7.34
C SER A 33 -3.55 -2.63 -8.52
N SER A 34 -4.72 -3.27 -8.35
CA SER A 34 -5.72 -3.42 -9.43
C SER A 34 -5.16 -3.97 -10.75
N GLY A 35 -4.15 -4.84 -10.69
CA GLY A 35 -3.50 -5.44 -11.86
C GLY A 35 -2.42 -4.57 -12.51
N LEU A 36 -2.17 -3.35 -12.01
CA LEU A 36 -1.00 -2.56 -12.38
C LEU A 36 0.19 -2.98 -11.53
N LEU A 37 1.34 -3.19 -12.17
CA LEU A 37 2.60 -3.38 -11.46
C LEU A 37 3.02 -2.08 -10.79
N MET A 38 3.51 -2.20 -9.56
CA MET A 38 4.04 -1.08 -8.80
C MET A 38 5.34 -1.47 -8.10
N LEU A 39 6.11 -0.44 -7.76
CA LEU A 39 7.16 -0.52 -6.74
C LEU A 39 6.67 0.17 -5.49
N TRP A 40 7.21 -0.22 -4.34
CA TRP A 40 6.91 0.41 -3.07
C TRP A 40 8.12 0.41 -2.14
N GLU A 41 8.18 1.42 -1.28
CA GLU A 41 9.15 1.53 -0.20
C GLU A 41 8.55 2.31 0.98
N ILE A 42 9.12 2.13 2.17
CA ILE A 42 8.87 3.02 3.31
C ILE A 42 10.02 4.01 3.41
N LYS A 43 9.72 5.28 3.18
CA LYS A 43 10.71 6.37 3.20
C LYS A 43 10.26 7.45 4.18
N ASP A 44 11.10 7.75 5.16
CA ASP A 44 10.84 8.75 6.21
C ASP A 44 9.49 8.54 6.93
N GLY A 45 9.12 7.26 7.17
CA GLY A 45 7.88 6.88 7.84
C GLY A 45 6.62 6.99 6.98
N LYS A 46 6.77 7.20 5.67
CA LYS A 46 5.66 7.24 4.70
C LYS A 46 5.77 6.10 3.71
N LEU A 47 4.63 5.61 3.23
CA LEU A 47 4.58 4.65 2.14
C LEU A 47 4.65 5.40 0.81
N VAL A 48 5.65 5.08 -0.01
CA VAL A 48 5.77 5.57 -1.38
C VAL A 48 5.40 4.43 -2.32
N ILE A 49 4.46 4.67 -3.21
CA ILE A 49 4.08 3.73 -4.28
C ILE A 49 4.40 4.38 -5.62
N THR A 50 5.13 3.67 -6.47
CA THR A 50 5.46 4.10 -7.83
C THR A 50 4.80 3.17 -8.84
N VAL A 51 3.94 3.73 -9.71
CA VAL A 51 3.30 3.00 -10.82
C VAL A 51 3.87 3.52 -12.14
N SER A 52 4.22 2.62 -13.05
CA SER A 52 4.64 3.00 -14.40
C SER A 52 3.46 2.97 -15.37
N ILE A 53 3.09 4.14 -15.91
CA ILE A 53 1.99 4.28 -16.87
C ILE A 53 2.61 4.76 -18.19
N ALA A 54 2.47 3.94 -19.24
CA ALA A 54 3.07 4.21 -20.55
C ALA A 54 4.58 4.53 -20.50
N GLY A 55 5.32 3.88 -19.59
CA GLY A 55 6.76 4.07 -19.40
C GLY A 55 7.14 5.30 -18.56
N THR A 56 6.16 6.06 -18.06
CA THR A 56 6.39 7.20 -17.17
C THR A 56 6.10 6.80 -15.72
N PRO A 57 7.03 7.00 -14.78
CA PRO A 57 6.80 6.72 -13.37
C PRO A 57 5.91 7.80 -12.73
N HIS A 58 4.94 7.36 -11.95
CA HIS A 58 4.07 8.20 -11.13
C HIS A 58 4.15 7.75 -9.69
N GLU A 59 4.49 8.68 -8.80
CA GLU A 59 4.61 8.40 -7.36
C GLU A 59 3.41 8.93 -6.60
N THR A 60 2.90 8.13 -5.68
CA THR A 60 1.92 8.55 -4.68
C THR A 60 2.48 8.27 -3.29
N ILE A 61 2.36 9.25 -2.40
CA ILE A 61 2.85 9.18 -1.04
C ILE A 61 1.67 9.07 -0.10
N TYR A 62 1.70 8.09 0.79
CA TYR A 62 0.65 7.81 1.75
C TYR A 62 1.16 7.93 3.18
N ASP A 63 0.36 8.55 4.04
CA ASP A 63 0.37 8.22 5.46
C ASP A 63 -0.34 6.87 5.64
N TYR A 64 0.09 6.08 6.62
CA TYR A 64 -0.46 4.76 6.86
C TYR A 64 -0.65 4.45 8.34
N VAL A 65 -1.66 3.64 8.64
CA VAL A 65 -1.93 3.13 9.98
C VAL A 65 -2.31 1.65 9.90
N PHE A 66 -1.58 0.82 10.64
CA PHE A 66 -1.98 -0.55 10.91
C PHE A 66 -2.86 -0.61 12.16
N SER A 67 -3.93 -1.40 12.10
CA SER A 67 -4.81 -1.68 13.23
C SER A 67 -5.27 -3.14 13.22
N ASP A 68 -5.99 -3.55 14.27
CA ASP A 68 -6.52 -4.91 14.41
C ASP A 68 -5.43 -5.99 14.25
N ASP A 69 -4.37 -5.90 15.05
CA ASP A 69 -3.19 -6.80 14.98
C ASP A 69 -2.57 -6.90 13.57
N ASN A 70 -2.51 -5.76 12.86
CA ASN A 70 -2.03 -5.64 11.48
C ASN A 70 -2.90 -6.39 10.46
N GLN A 71 -4.18 -6.63 10.77
CA GLN A 71 -5.16 -7.15 9.81
C GLN A 71 -5.89 -6.05 9.05
N THR A 72 -5.85 -4.82 9.56
CA THR A 72 -6.40 -3.63 8.87
C THR A 72 -5.29 -2.64 8.56
N LEU A 73 -5.31 -2.11 7.34
CA LEU A 73 -4.42 -1.06 6.85
C LEU A 73 -5.26 0.10 6.35
N THR A 74 -5.04 1.28 6.92
CA THR A 74 -5.56 2.54 6.37
C THR A 74 -4.44 3.26 5.65
N LEU A 75 -4.68 3.64 4.39
CA LEU A 75 -3.81 4.50 3.60
C LEU A 75 -4.50 5.85 3.40
N ILE A 76 -3.78 6.94 3.61
CA ILE A 76 -4.27 8.30 3.41
C ILE A 76 -3.37 8.96 2.39
N ASP A 77 -3.91 9.27 1.21
CA ASP A 77 -3.18 9.96 0.17
C ASP A 77 -2.82 11.38 0.65
N THR A 78 -1.52 11.68 0.71
CA THR A 78 -1.02 12.94 1.28
C THR A 78 -1.33 14.18 0.43
N TYR A 79 -1.70 14.00 -0.85
CA TYR A 79 -2.06 15.08 -1.74
C TYR A 79 -3.58 15.28 -1.81
N SER A 80 -4.35 14.20 -1.93
CA SER A 80 -5.81 14.27 -2.11
C SER A 80 -6.61 14.17 -0.82
N GLU A 81 -5.97 13.79 0.30
CA GLU A 81 -6.59 13.50 1.60
C GLU A 81 -7.63 12.35 1.56
N LEU A 82 -7.70 11.60 0.46
CA LEU A 82 -8.56 10.44 0.36
C LEU A 82 -8.02 9.29 1.20
N SER A 83 -8.90 8.65 1.96
CA SER A 83 -8.60 7.47 2.77
C SER A 83 -9.07 6.19 2.11
N TYR A 84 -8.21 5.18 2.13
CA TYR A 84 -8.48 3.84 1.64
C TYR A 84 -8.25 2.84 2.76
N ILE A 85 -9.25 2.03 3.06
CA ILE A 85 -9.16 1.00 4.11
C ILE A 85 -9.07 -0.36 3.43
N TYR A 86 -8.14 -1.17 3.89
CA TYR A 86 -7.93 -2.52 3.41
C TYR A 86 -7.87 -3.51 4.57
N THR A 87 -8.38 -4.71 4.33
CA THR A 87 -8.21 -5.86 5.21
C THR A 87 -7.29 -6.87 4.57
N LYS A 88 -6.37 -7.44 5.35
CA LYS A 88 -5.46 -8.49 4.88
C LYS A 88 -6.26 -9.73 4.46
N GLN A 89 -5.86 -10.38 3.37
CA GLN A 89 -6.43 -11.64 2.88
C GLN A 89 -5.75 -12.86 3.47
#